data_AF-A0A1Y0CE97-F1
#
_entry.id   AF-A0A1Y0CE97-F1
#
_cell.length_a   1.000
_cell.length_b   1.000
_cell.length_c   1.000
_cell.angle_alpha   90.00
_cell.angle_beta   90.00
_cell.angle_gamma   90.00
#
_symmetry.space_group_name_H-M   'P 1'
#
loop_
_entity.id
_entity.type
_entity.pdbx_description
1 polymer ?
#
loop_
_entity_poly.entity_id
_entity_poly.type
_entity_poly.pdbx_seq_one_letter_code
_entity_poly.pdbx_strand_id
1 'polypeptide(L)'
;MHVIDGARIRRWRKQRHYSQRELAFLVRRTQSTIYLIETGKLRAISEDLALALAARLDVPWEDLFEAREDSLPSDVTTGACVTSQSA
;
A
#
# COMPACT_ATOMS: atom_id res chain seq x y z
N MET A 1 2.09 -0.77 3.02
CA MET A 1 2.91 -1.47 2.00
C MET A 1 3.80 -0.47 1.28
N HIS A 2 5.02 -0.87 0.92
CA HIS A 2 5.97 -0.02 0.20
C HIS A 2 6.34 -0.65 -1.17
N VAL A 3 6.38 0.14 -2.23
CA VAL A 3 6.75 -0.31 -3.59
C VAL A 3 8.26 -0.53 -3.68
N ILE A 4 8.68 -1.74 -4.09
CA ILE A 4 10.09 -2.08 -4.31
C ILE A 4 10.62 -1.35 -5.56
N ASP A 5 9.97 -1.59 -6.70
CA ASP A 5 10.35 -1.01 -8.00
C ASP A 5 9.12 -0.74 -8.87
N GLY A 6 8.81 0.54 -9.09
CA GLY A 6 7.71 0.97 -9.97
C GLY A 6 7.90 0.55 -11.43
N ALA A 7 9.14 0.43 -11.91
CA ALA A 7 9.42 -0.02 -13.27
C ALA A 7 9.13 -1.51 -13.45
N ARG A 8 9.27 -2.33 -12.39
CA ARG A 8 8.84 -3.73 -12.38
C ARG A 8 7.32 -3.86 -12.52
N ILE A 9 6.55 -3.06 -11.78
CA ILE A 9 5.08 -2.99 -11.90
C ILE A 9 4.68 -2.62 -13.34
N ARG A 10 5.35 -1.61 -13.93
CA ARG A 10 5.12 -1.20 -15.32
C ARG A 10 5.36 -2.33 -16.33
N ARG A 11 6.42 -3.12 -16.14
CA ARG A 11 6.75 -4.26 -17.01
C ARG A 11 5.66 -5.33 -16.94
N TRP A 12 5.27 -5.75 -15.75
CA TRP A 12 4.21 -6.74 -15.55
C TRP A 12 2.87 -6.27 -16.10
N ARG A 13 2.50 -4.99 -15.89
CA ARG A 13 1.26 -4.44 -16.48
C ARG A 13 1.24 -4.61 -17.99
N LYS A 14 2.35 -4.30 -18.67
CA LYS A 14 2.45 -4.44 -20.13
C LYS A 14 2.42 -5.90 -20.57
N GLN A 15 3.03 -6.82 -19.82
CA GLN A 15 2.98 -8.26 -20.11
C GLN A 15 1.56 -8.82 -20.00
N ARG A 16 0.74 -8.29 -19.08
CA ARG A 16 -0.68 -8.62 -18.95
C ARG A 16 -1.59 -7.80 -19.88
N HIS A 17 -1.00 -7.06 -20.82
CA HIS A 17 -1.71 -6.25 -21.82
C HIS A 17 -2.66 -5.18 -21.27
N TYR A 18 -2.45 -4.71 -20.04
CA TYR A 18 -3.25 -3.61 -19.50
C TYR A 18 -2.63 -2.26 -19.87
N SER A 19 -3.47 -1.32 -20.29
CA SER A 19 -3.18 0.11 -20.20
C SER A 19 -3.19 0.57 -18.73
N GLN A 20 -2.62 1.75 -18.45
CA GLN A 20 -2.68 2.31 -17.10
C GLN A 20 -4.13 2.62 -16.67
N ARG A 21 -5.00 3.02 -17.60
CA ARG A 21 -6.43 3.27 -17.32
C ARG A 21 -7.17 1.99 -16.96
N GLU A 22 -6.92 0.91 -17.70
CA GLU A 22 -7.55 -0.38 -17.42
C GLU A 22 -7.11 -0.92 -16.07
N LEU A 23 -5.80 -0.96 -15.79
CA LEU A 23 -5.34 -1.42 -14.48
C LEU A 23 -5.92 -0.56 -13.35
N ALA A 24 -5.93 0.76 -13.52
CA ALA A 24 -6.51 1.68 -12.55
C ALA A 24 -7.99 1.38 -12.28
N PHE A 25 -8.78 1.17 -13.34
CA PHE A 25 -10.19 0.81 -13.22
C PHE A 25 -10.38 -0.50 -12.45
N LEU A 26 -9.56 -1.52 -12.77
CA LEU A 26 -9.61 -2.84 -12.13
C LEU A 26 -9.31 -2.80 -10.63
N VAL A 27 -8.45 -1.88 -10.18
CA VAL A 27 -8.09 -1.68 -8.76
C VAL A 27 -8.80 -0.47 -8.12
N ARG A 28 -9.83 0.09 -8.78
CA ARG A 28 -10.63 1.23 -8.28
C ARG A 28 -9.78 2.44 -7.91
N ARG A 29 -8.83 2.79 -8.78
CA ARG A 29 -7.98 3.98 -8.67
C ARG A 29 -8.01 4.79 -9.96
N THR A 30 -7.32 5.92 -9.95
CA THR A 30 -7.16 6.76 -11.14
C THR A 30 -5.91 6.33 -11.93
N GLN A 31 -5.88 6.64 -13.23
CA GLN A 31 -4.69 6.40 -14.05
C GLN A 31 -3.46 7.16 -13.52
N SER A 32 -3.68 8.35 -12.94
CA SER A 32 -2.62 9.14 -12.30
C SER A 32 -1.96 8.37 -11.15
N THR A 33 -2.75 7.69 -10.32
CA THR A 33 -2.22 6.82 -9.25
C THR A 33 -1.28 5.75 -9.79
N ILE A 34 -1.67 5.05 -10.87
CA ILE A 34 -0.81 4.03 -11.51
C ILE A 34 0.46 4.67 -12.07
N TYR A 35 0.35 5.83 -12.71
CA TYR A 35 1.52 6.57 -13.20
C TYR A 35 2.50 6.94 -12.07
N LEU A 36 2.00 7.45 -10.94
CA LEU A 36 2.84 7.83 -9.79
C LEU A 36 3.57 6.61 -9.19
N ILE A 37 2.89 5.46 -9.13
CA ILE A 37 3.50 4.19 -8.69
C ILE A 37 4.59 3.75 -9.68
N GLU A 38 4.29 3.72 -10.98
CA GLU A 38 5.25 3.28 -12.01
C GLU A 38 6.48 4.17 -12.11
N THR A 39 6.33 5.47 -11.82
CA THR A 39 7.42 6.44 -11.83
C THR A 39 8.14 6.54 -10.48
N GLY A 40 7.71 5.77 -9.48
CA GLY A 40 8.30 5.78 -8.14
C GLY A 40 8.04 7.06 -7.34
N LYS A 41 7.13 7.91 -7.81
CA LYS A 41 6.68 9.14 -7.11
C LYS A 41 5.72 8.84 -5.96
N LEU A 42 5.04 7.69 -6.01
CA LEU A 42 4.19 7.17 -4.93
C LEU A 42 4.72 5.78 -4.53
N ARG A 43 5.39 5.72 -3.38
CA ARG A 43 6.00 4.47 -2.88
C ARG A 43 5.25 3.86 -1.70
N ALA A 44 4.71 4.68 -0.81
CA ALA A 44 3.86 4.21 0.28
C ALA A 44 2.41 4.10 -0.22
N ILE A 45 1.85 2.89 -0.16
CA ILE A 45 0.47 2.62 -0.55
C ILE A 45 -0.23 1.75 0.49
N SER A 46 -1.56 1.80 0.51
CA SER A 46 -2.38 0.93 1.34
C SER A 46 -2.17 -0.53 0.97
N GLU A 47 -2.27 -1.42 1.95
CA GLU A 47 -2.14 -2.87 1.74
C GLU A 47 -3.16 -3.40 0.73
N ASP A 48 -4.43 -3.00 0.86
CA ASP A 48 -5.48 -3.36 -0.10
C ASP A 48 -5.12 -3.03 -1.55
N LEU A 49 -4.45 -1.90 -1.79
CA LEU A 49 -4.05 -1.50 -3.14
C LEU A 49 -2.89 -2.37 -3.65
N ALA A 50 -1.92 -2.66 -2.78
CA ALA A 50 -0.80 -3.53 -3.11
C ALA A 50 -1.29 -4.94 -3.47
N LEU A 51 -2.15 -5.53 -2.64
CA LEU A 51 -2.73 -6.85 -2.86
C LEU A 51 -3.61 -6.89 -4.12
N ALA A 52 -4.43 -5.86 -4.35
CA ALA A 52 -5.23 -5.76 -5.56
C ALA A 52 -4.36 -5.66 -6.83
N LEU A 53 -3.26 -4.91 -6.80
CA LEU A 53 -2.31 -4.83 -7.91
C LEU A 53 -1.63 -6.18 -8.16
N ALA A 54 -1.12 -6.83 -7.11
CA ALA A 54 -0.50 -8.15 -7.19
C ALA A 54 -1.45 -9.19 -7.82
N ALA A 55 -2.70 -9.24 -7.33
CA ALA A 55 -3.72 -10.14 -7.84
C ALA A 55 -4.05 -9.92 -9.33
N ARG A 56 -4.10 -8.66 -9.81
CA ARG A 56 -4.38 -8.37 -11.23
C ARG A 56 -3.19 -8.57 -12.13
N LEU A 57 -1.98 -8.37 -11.61
CA LEU A 57 -0.76 -8.67 -12.36
C LEU A 57 -0.44 -10.16 -12.34
N ASP A 58 -1.10 -10.92 -11.46
CA ASP A 58 -0.90 -12.35 -11.24
C ASP A 58 0.58 -12.62 -10.93
N VAL A 59 1.04 -11.92 -9.89
CA VAL A 59 2.39 -11.94 -9.32
C VAL A 59 2.25 -11.97 -7.80
N PRO A 60 3.04 -12.77 -7.06
CA PRO A 60 3.11 -12.68 -5.61
C PRO A 60 3.37 -11.25 -5.14
N TRP A 61 2.72 -10.80 -4.07
CA TRP A 61 2.84 -9.41 -3.65
C TRP A 61 4.25 -9.10 -3.15
N GLU A 62 4.93 -10.08 -2.58
CA GLU A 62 6.31 -10.02 -2.05
C GLU A 62 7.33 -9.67 -3.15
N ASP A 63 7.03 -9.96 -4.41
CA ASP A 63 7.91 -9.65 -5.55
C ASP A 63 7.81 -8.18 -6.02
N LEU A 64 6.77 -7.47 -5.58
CA LEU A 64 6.43 -6.11 -6.00
C LEU A 64 6.45 -5.12 -4.83
N PHE A 65 6.17 -5.57 -3.62
CA PHE A 65 5.96 -4.74 -2.44
C PHE A 65 6.63 -5.33 -1.20
N GLU A 66 7.02 -4.45 -0.29
CA GLU A 66 7.52 -4.77 1.04
C GLU A 66 6.47 -4.41 2.10
N ALA A 67 6.25 -5.33 3.04
CA ALA A 67 5.47 -5.05 4.23
C ALA A 67 6.26 -4.07 5.11
N ARG A 68 5.63 -2.96 5.47
CA ARG A 68 6.17 -2.00 6.43
C ARG A 68 5.18 -1.89 7.56
N GLU A 69 5.59 -2.29 8.75
CA GLU A 69 4.92 -1.91 9.98
C GLU A 69 5.22 -0.43 10.17
N ASP A 70 4.28 0.43 9.82
CA ASP A 70 4.30 1.78 10.35
C ASP A 70 4.05 1.63 11.84
N SER A 71 5.14 1.63 12.62
CA SER A 71 5.12 1.54 14.07
C SER A 71 4.10 2.56 14.60
N LEU A 72 2.93 2.07 15.02
CA LEU A 72 2.00 2.89 15.77
C LEU A 72 2.79 3.41 16.98
N PRO A 73 2.84 4.73 17.25
CA PRO A 73 3.36 5.17 18.52
C PRO A 73 2.50 4.51 19.59
N SER A 74 3.10 3.61 20.35
CA SER A 74 2.48 2.94 21.48
C SER A 74 2.21 4.00 22.55
N ASP A 75 1.06 4.67 22.46
CA ASP A 75 0.58 5.58 23.50
C ASP A 75 0.02 4.73 24.65
N VAL A 76 0.94 4.21 25.46
CA VAL A 76 0.66 3.71 26.80
C VAL A 76 0.94 4.83 27.79
N THR A 77 0.08 5.84 27.82
CA THR A 77 0.01 6.76 28.96
C THR A 77 -0.91 6.15 30.01
N THR A 78 -0.37 5.24 30.83
CA THR A 78 -0.99 4.86 32.11
C THR A 78 -0.76 5.97 33.11
N GLY A 79 -1.83 6.65 33.52
CA GLY A 79 -1.82 7.63 34.61
C GLY A 79 -3.12 7.57 35.38
N ALA A 80 -3.24 6.59 36.26
CA ALA A 80 -4.34 6.44 37.20
C ALA A 80 -4.44 7.66 38.15
N CYS A 81 -5.61 8.30 38.24
CA CYS A 81 -5.97 9.10 39.40
C CYS A 81 -6.89 8.27 40.31
N VAL A 82 -6.37 7.92 41.48
CA VAL A 82 -7.07 7.21 42.54
C VAL A 82 -8.09 8.17 43.16
N THR A 83 -9.36 7.80 43.14
CA THR A 83 -10.41 8.48 43.91
C THR A 83 -10.26 8.12 45.38
N SER A 84 -9.71 9.03 46.17
CA SER A 84 -9.69 8.94 47.63
C SER A 84 -11.10 9.20 48.17
N GLN A 85 -11.70 8.20 48.80
CA GLN A 85 -12.91 8.31 49.60
C GLN A 85 -12.55 7.97 51.05
N SER A 86 -12.77 8.90 51.99
CA SER A 86 -12.89 8.77 53.46
C SER A 86 -12.80 10.19 54.04
N ALA A 87 -13.59 10.67 55.00
CA ALA A 87 -14.72 10.16 55.78
C ALA A 87 -15.49 11.40 56.31
#